data_AF-A0A969D666-F1
#
_entry.id   AF-A0A969D666-F1
#
_cell.length_a   1.000
_cell.length_b   1.000
_cell.length_c   1.000
_cell.angle_alpha   90.00
_cell.angle_beta   90.00
_cell.angle_gamma   90.00
#
_symmetry.space_group_name_H-M   'P 1'
#
loop_
_entity.id
_entity.type
_entity.pdbx_description
1 polymer ?
#
loop_
_entity_poly.entity_id
_entity_poly.type
_entity_poly.pdbx_seq_one_letter_code
_entity_poly.pdbx_strand_id
1 'polypeptide(L)' 'MLGPSVQIVREPQKVGTAIAQIIRDPDRLQLIYQNGKHRMGEPGAGARIAQKLWEQIN' A
#
# COMPACT_ATOMS: atom_id res chain seq x y z
N MET A 1 -0.79 12.06 5.24
CA MET A 1 -1.22 12.03 3.82
C MET A 1 -0.75 10.73 3.18
N LEU A 2 -1.37 10.27 2.09
CA LEU A 2 -1.00 9.01 1.42
C LEU A 2 0.33 9.09 0.64
N GLY A 3 0.84 10.31 0.41
CA GLY A 3 2.23 10.56 0.00
C GLY A 3 2.63 9.84 -1.30
N PRO A 4 3.85 9.26 -1.38
CA PRO A 4 4.35 8.63 -2.60
C PRO A 4 3.57 7.38 -3.03
N SER A 5 2.73 6.85 -2.14
CA SER A 5 1.89 5.67 -2.38
C SER A 5 0.60 5.97 -3.15
N VAL A 6 0.33 7.23 -3.53
CA VAL A 6 -0.81 7.61 -4.38
C VAL A 6 -0.33 8.45 -5.56
N GLN A 7 -0.75 8.06 -6.77
CA GLN A 7 -0.48 8.79 -8.01
C GLN A 7 -1.80 9.13 -8.69
N ILE A 8 -2.02 10.41 -8.97
CA ILE A 8 -3.14 10.84 -9.81
C ILE A 8 -2.71 10.72 -11.28
N VAL A 9 -3.54 10.07 -12.08
CA VAL A 9 -3.39 9.99 -13.53
C VAL A 9 -4.62 10.62 -14.15
N ARG A 10 -4.43 11.68 -14.96
CA ARG A 10 -5.54 12.49 -15.50
C ARG A 10 -6.34 11.79 -16.59
N GLU A 11 -5.70 10.86 -17.31
CA GLU A 11 -6.27 10.13 -18.42
C GLU A 11 -6.24 8.63 -18.12
N PRO A 12 -7.39 7.93 -18.07
CA PRO A 12 -7.44 6.51 -17.75
C PRO A 12 -6.53 5.64 -18.64
N GLN A 13 -6.37 6.02 -19.91
CA GLN A 13 -5.54 5.30 -20.87
C GLN A 13 -4.05 5.33 -20.51
N LYS A 14 -3.60 6.32 -19.73
CA LYS A 14 -2.20 6.46 -19.30
C LYS A 14 -1.86 5.68 -18.03
N VAL A 15 -2.84 5.03 -17.39
CA VAL A 15 -2.61 4.27 -16.15
C VAL A 15 -1.57 3.18 -16.35
N GLY A 16 -1.63 2.43 -17.46
CA GLY A 16 -0.64 1.39 -17.75
C GLY A 16 0.79 1.94 -17.83
N THR A 17 0.98 3.05 -18.55
CA THR A 17 2.27 3.74 -18.63
C THR A 17 2.75 4.24 -17.27
N ALA A 18 1.85 4.82 -16.48
CA ALA A 18 2.18 5.32 -15.14
C ALA A 18 2.62 4.18 -14.21
N ILE A 19 1.95 3.03 -14.24
CA ILE A 19 2.36 1.83 -13.51
C ILE A 19 3.74 1.37 -13.97
N ALA A 20 3.97 1.29 -15.29
CA ALA A 20 5.26 0.87 -15.84
C ALA A 20 6.41 1.81 -15.42
N GLN A 21 6.16 3.12 -15.33
CA GLN A 21 7.12 4.10 -14.84
C GLN A 21 7.43 3.89 -13.35
N ILE A 22 6.42 3.67 -12.51
CA ILE A 22 6.60 3.38 -11.08
C ILE A 22 7.43 2.11 -10.89
N ILE A 23 7.13 1.03 -11.61
CA ILE A 23 7.85 -0.24 -11.50
C ILE A 23 9.32 -0.11 -11.92
N ARG A 24 9.63 0.80 -12.86
CA ARG A 24 11.00 1.06 -13.34
C ARG A 24 11.78 2.06 -12.47
N ASP A 25 11.17 2.60 -11.42
CA ASP A 25 11.79 3.55 -10.49
C ASP A 25 12.01 2.89 -9.12
N PRO A 26 13.21 2.32 -8.87
CA PRO A 26 13.49 1.56 -7.65
C PRO A 26 13.44 2.43 -6.39
N ASP A 27 13.85 3.70 -6.48
CA ASP A 27 13.84 4.62 -5.34
C ASP A 27 12.41 4.93 -4.93
N ARG A 28 11.53 5.16 -5.91
CA ARG A 28 10.11 5.36 -5.65
C ARG A 28 9.46 4.12 -5.05
N LEU A 29 9.80 2.92 -5.52
CA LEU A 29 9.31 1.67 -4.93
C LEU A 29 9.74 1.53 -3.46
N GLN A 30 10.99 1.87 -3.14
CA GLN A 30 11.50 1.86 -1.78
C GLN A 30 10.73 2.84 -0.87
N LEU A 31 10.44 4.05 -1.37
CA LEU A 31 9.64 5.04 -0.64
C LEU A 31 8.20 4.56 -0.41
N ILE A 32 7.59 3.93 -1.41
CA ILE A 32 6.23 3.34 -1.28
C ILE A 32 6.24 2.26 -0.20
N TYR A 33 7.24 1.37 -0.20
CA TYR A 33 7.39 0.31 0.80
C TYR A 33 7.54 0.88 2.22
N GLN A 34 8.46 1.83 2.42
CA GLN A 34 8.69 2.48 3.72
C GLN A 34 7.45 3.20 4.23
N ASN A 35 6.77 3.97 3.37
CA ASN A 35 5.53 4.64 3.74
C ASN A 35 4.41 3.64 4.08
N GLY A 36 4.32 2.53 3.35
CA GLY A 36 3.40 1.44 3.63
C GLY A 36 3.61 0.83 5.02
N LYS A 37 4.84 0.47 5.35
CA LYS A 37 5.22 -0.03 6.68
C LYS A 37 4.95 0.98 7.79
N HIS A 38 5.32 2.24 7.58
CA HIS A 38 5.12 3.28 8.58
C HIS A 38 3.64 3.56 8.86
N ARG A 39 2.78 3.55 7.83
CA ARG A 39 1.36 3.89 7.98
C ARG A 39 0.47 2.70 8.33
N MET A 40 0.75 1.52 7.77
CA MET A 40 -0.12 0.33 7.91
C MET A 40 0.44 -0.69 8.91
N GLY A 41 1.69 -0.51 9.36
CA GLY A 41 2.37 -1.45 10.24
C GLY A 41 2.71 -2.75 9.55
N GLU A 42 2.91 -3.79 10.37
CA GLU A 42 3.24 -5.12 9.88
C GLU A 42 2.03 -5.82 9.24
N PRO A 43 2.24 -6.62 8.18
CA PRO A 43 1.17 -7.38 7.54
C PRO A 43 0.47 -8.32 8.55
N GLY A 44 -0.73 -8.77 8.20
CA GLY A 44 -1.51 -9.68 9.03
C GLY A 44 -2.48 -9.00 10.01
N ALA A 45 -2.80 -7.71 9.81
CA ALA A 45 -3.81 -7.02 10.62
C ALA A 45 -5.16 -7.77 10.61
N GLY A 46 -5.60 -8.28 9.45
CA GLY A 46 -6.84 -9.06 9.34
C GLY A 46 -6.83 -10.33 10.20
N ALA A 47 -5.72 -11.08 10.19
CA ALA A 47 -5.57 -12.26 11.04
C ALA A 47 -5.58 -11.90 12.53
N ARG A 48 -4.89 -10.83 12.93
CA ARG A 48 -4.89 -10.34 14.32
C ARG A 48 -6.29 -9.91 14.77
N ILE A 49 -7.04 -9.23 13.90
CA ILE A 49 -8.42 -8.82 14.18
C ILE A 49 -9.32 -10.05 14.34
N ALA A 50 -9.25 -11.00 13.41
CA ALA A 50 -10.04 -12.23 13.48
C ALA A 50 -9.77 -13.02 14.77
N GLN A 51 -8.50 -13.16 15.16
CA GLN A 51 -8.11 -13.80 16.42
C GLN A 51 -8.71 -13.06 17.62
N LYS A 52 -8.61 -11.73 17.67
CA LYS A 52 -9.14 -10.94 18.79
C LYS A 52 -10.65 -11.03 18.90
N LEU A 53 -11.36 -11.06 17.78
CA LEU A 53 -12.82 -11.25 17.77
C LEU A 53 -13.19 -12.66 18.26
N TRP A 54 -12.45 -13.69 17.83
CA TRP A 54 -12.68 -15.06 18.30
C TRP A 54 -12.50 -15.20 19.81
N GLU A 55 -11.46 -14.57 20.37
CA GLU A 55 -11.18 -14.52 21.83
C GLU A 55 -12.26 -13.78 22.63
N GLN A 56 -13.08 -12.92 22.01
CA GLN A 56 -14.14 -12.17 22.68
C GLN A 56 -15.52 -12.84 22.62
N ILE A 57 -15.73 -13.72 21.65
CA ILE A 57 -17.04 -14.34 21.37
C ILE A 57 -17.13 -15.77 21.95
N ASN A 58 -15.98 -16.38 22.27
CA ASN A 58 -15.89 -17.65 23.01
C ASN A 58 -15.48 -17.39 24.46
#